data_AF-A0A812QAA0-F1
#
_entry.id   AF-A0A812QAA0-F1
#
_cell.length_a   1.000
_cell.length_b   1.000
_cell.length_c   1.000
_cell.angle_alpha   90.00
_cell.angle_beta   90.00
_cell.angle_gamma   90.00
#
_symmetry.space_group_name_H-M   'P 1'
#
loop_
_entity.id
_entity.type
_entity.pdbx_description
1 polymer ?
#
loop_
_entity_poly.entity_id
_entity_poly.type
_entity_poly.pdbx_seq_one_letter_code
_entity_poly.pdbx_strand_id
1 'polypeptide(L)'
;MDMVNGFQMKMDMEMYGSTNVTMGTMYDWMECFSAIKSMSAMLNPEQDVYDSNGYTTNKHWVSGPNHVFKKILDAMYMGEYMDMYDSFFLMEMDAVPIKDNWLDQFEMEAHEVHDNDQAVRGSQYLGDKWDLFKHMMPVYLVEHINGNAIYNLKNSWTKYLYQAFTMAGDASMMEEMAFDVAFAMMTMAAESGDPMYAANWTGNNMTYNTHTMLVGNYANTLLNTSFEFGSYIRHGSSKNLFENLDDDEVTLGVAYFDHQGHFMETVPTHHPFKKILGITYFDQPNSTMTISAPGGDVTMMMQPAMYEPYYHLCEIAKLVDTEWFALTDNYHIVKAPVSVLMDDDDKPVLPYVLKDSKYCGERPNCKASMEQAEDLFSINLNYHHDKYEVLYKTSDAKMFCDAWDTATEGKGWGNCSLAFGPTADDYIAWKISSPNYNIADEFTPKDKTRYGWRAWTSLWNPAPVDDRNCDTTLYGVKEP
;
A
#
# COMPACT_ATOMS: atom_id res chain seq x y z
N MET A 1 -27.23 27.55 -23.40
CA MET A 1 -26.58 27.97 -22.15
C MET A 1 -25.18 27.42 -22.19
N ASP A 2 -24.21 28.32 -22.28
CA ASP A 2 -22.83 28.04 -22.63
C ASP A 2 -22.16 27.08 -21.65
N MET A 3 -21.80 25.88 -22.13
CA MET A 3 -21.03 24.85 -21.42
C MET A 3 -19.52 25.17 -21.37
N VAL A 4 -19.13 26.43 -21.55
CA VAL A 4 -17.73 26.89 -21.54
C VAL A 4 -17.23 27.20 -20.12
N ASN A 5 -18.12 27.27 -19.12
CA ASN A 5 -17.75 27.71 -17.76
C ASN A 5 -17.74 26.62 -16.67
N GLY A 6 -18.12 25.37 -16.97
CA GLY A 6 -18.22 24.32 -15.94
C GLY A 6 -16.86 23.77 -15.47
N PHE A 7 -15.92 23.59 -16.40
CA PHE A 7 -14.61 23.00 -16.10
C PHE A 7 -13.61 24.04 -15.57
N GLN A 8 -13.69 25.28 -16.07
CA GLN A 8 -12.89 26.40 -15.57
C GLN A 8 -13.33 26.80 -14.15
N MET A 9 -14.64 26.85 -13.85
CA MET A 9 -15.11 27.12 -12.48
C MET A 9 -14.79 25.99 -11.50
N LYS A 10 -14.63 24.74 -11.94
CA LYS A 10 -14.29 23.65 -11.01
C LYS A 10 -12.81 23.66 -10.62
N MET A 11 -11.92 24.03 -11.54
CA MET A 11 -10.53 24.36 -11.18
C MET A 11 -10.45 25.64 -10.32
N ASP A 12 -11.34 26.61 -10.53
CA ASP A 12 -11.36 27.86 -9.76
C ASP A 12 -12.14 27.80 -8.43
N MET A 13 -12.95 26.77 -8.15
CA MET A 13 -13.77 26.66 -6.92
C MET A 13 -13.33 25.57 -5.94
N GLU A 14 -12.52 24.59 -6.36
CA GLU A 14 -12.02 23.53 -5.46
C GLU A 14 -10.55 23.72 -5.06
N MET A 15 -9.94 24.87 -5.43
CA MET A 15 -8.80 25.38 -4.68
C MET A 15 -9.27 25.90 -3.31
N TYR A 16 -9.08 25.07 -2.30
CA TYR A 16 -8.69 25.45 -0.96
C TYR A 16 -9.64 26.40 -0.20
N GLY A 17 -10.56 25.82 0.56
CA GLY A 17 -11.14 26.42 1.77
C GLY A 17 -10.14 26.64 2.92
N SER A 18 -8.86 26.82 2.62
CA SER A 18 -7.84 27.28 3.56
C SER A 18 -7.81 28.80 3.48
N THR A 19 -8.19 29.46 4.57
CA THR A 19 -8.36 30.91 4.69
C THR A 19 -7.04 31.72 4.68
N ASN A 20 -5.97 31.19 4.07
CA ASN A 20 -4.66 31.85 4.00
C ASN A 20 -3.95 31.80 2.63
N VAL A 21 -4.62 31.45 1.53
CA VAL A 21 -3.98 31.57 0.20
C VAL A 21 -4.17 32.99 -0.33
N THR A 22 -3.11 33.78 -0.17
CA THR A 22 -2.96 35.07 -0.84
C THR A 22 -2.97 34.84 -2.36
N MET A 23 -3.71 35.66 -3.11
CA MET A 23 -3.57 35.72 -4.58
C MET A 23 -2.09 35.97 -4.94
N GLY A 24 -1.36 34.95 -5.36
CA GLY A 24 0.04 35.13 -5.76
C GLY A 24 0.82 33.83 -5.79
N THR A 25 0.84 33.17 -6.96
CA THR A 25 2.01 32.65 -7.70
C THR A 25 1.45 31.77 -8.80
N MET A 26 1.74 32.11 -10.06
CA MET A 26 1.67 31.14 -11.16
C MET A 26 2.60 29.99 -10.75
N TYR A 27 2.13 28.74 -10.70
CA TYR A 27 2.97 27.65 -10.23
C TYR A 27 4.18 27.53 -11.16
N ASP A 28 5.41 27.65 -10.63
CA ASP A 28 6.65 27.71 -11.42
C ASP A 28 6.79 26.54 -12.42
N TRP A 29 6.22 25.37 -12.11
CA TRP A 29 6.22 24.22 -13.02
C TRP A 29 5.46 24.46 -14.33
N MET A 30 4.46 25.36 -14.34
CA MET A 30 3.71 25.70 -15.56
C MET A 30 4.61 26.39 -16.58
N GLU A 31 5.69 27.05 -16.14
CA GLU A 31 6.68 27.66 -17.05
C GLU A 31 7.46 26.61 -17.85
N CYS A 32 7.50 25.35 -17.39
CA CYS A 32 8.09 24.24 -18.12
C CYS A 32 7.27 23.83 -19.36
N PHE A 33 6.01 24.27 -19.47
CA PHE A 33 5.11 23.90 -20.56
C PHE A 33 4.94 25.03 -21.58
N SER A 34 5.22 24.75 -22.84
CA SER A 34 4.99 25.71 -23.94
C SER A 34 3.50 25.94 -24.23
N ALA A 35 2.63 24.98 -23.90
CA ALA A 35 1.19 25.08 -24.02
C ALA A 35 0.47 24.08 -23.10
N ILE A 36 -0.71 24.47 -22.61
CA ILE A 36 -1.66 23.58 -21.93
C ILE A 36 -2.92 23.54 -22.78
N LYS A 37 -3.38 22.35 -23.14
CA LYS A 37 -4.56 22.13 -23.98
C LYS A 37 -5.54 21.20 -23.28
N SER A 38 -6.82 21.53 -23.36
CA SER A 38 -7.90 20.67 -22.86
C SER A 38 -8.47 19.84 -24.01
N MET A 39 -8.72 18.55 -23.74
CA MET A 39 -9.38 17.63 -24.66
C MET A 39 -10.48 16.87 -23.92
N SER A 40 -11.59 16.59 -24.60
CA SER A 40 -12.62 15.67 -24.12
C SER A 40 -12.71 14.45 -25.02
N ALA A 41 -12.84 13.27 -24.41
CA ALA A 41 -13.13 12.03 -25.12
C ALA A 41 -14.56 11.95 -25.64
N MET A 42 -15.46 12.83 -25.16
CA MET A 42 -16.90 12.84 -25.51
C MET A 42 -17.55 11.46 -25.33
N LEU A 43 -17.25 10.81 -24.20
CA LEU A 43 -17.83 9.51 -23.85
C LEU A 43 -19.36 9.63 -23.73
N ASN A 44 -20.07 8.61 -24.19
CA ASN A 44 -21.49 8.47 -23.87
C ASN A 44 -21.68 7.93 -22.43
N PRO A 45 -22.88 8.04 -21.84
CA PRO A 45 -23.12 7.58 -20.47
C PRO A 45 -22.81 6.09 -20.24
N GLU A 46 -22.91 5.26 -21.28
CA GLU A 46 -22.58 3.84 -21.19
C GLU A 46 -21.07 3.57 -21.15
N GLN A 47 -20.25 4.48 -21.68
CA GLN A 47 -18.78 4.44 -21.66
C GLN A 47 -18.21 5.15 -20.43
N ASP A 48 -18.90 6.18 -19.92
CA ASP A 48 -18.46 6.98 -18.77
C ASP A 48 -18.77 6.29 -17.43
N VAL A 49 -18.15 5.12 -17.20
CA VAL A 49 -18.46 4.23 -16.07
C VAL A 49 -17.46 4.36 -14.91
N TYR A 50 -16.96 5.56 -14.63
CA TYR A 50 -16.10 5.84 -13.47
C TYR A 50 -16.90 5.76 -12.16
N ASP A 51 -17.26 4.55 -11.76
CA ASP A 51 -17.96 4.20 -10.54
C ASP A 51 -16.96 3.48 -9.60
N SER A 52 -16.82 3.98 -8.37
CA SER A 52 -15.85 3.49 -7.38
C SER A 52 -16.11 2.06 -6.86
N ASN A 53 -17.22 1.44 -7.22
CA ASN A 53 -17.59 0.06 -6.90
C ASN A 53 -17.67 -0.84 -8.15
N GLY A 54 -17.74 -0.25 -9.35
CA GLY A 54 -17.99 -0.90 -10.62
C GLY A 54 -16.91 -1.89 -11.04
N TYR A 55 -15.65 -1.67 -10.63
CA TYR A 55 -14.55 -2.60 -10.92
C TYR A 55 -14.76 -4.01 -10.33
N THR A 56 -15.62 -4.17 -9.32
CA THR A 56 -15.88 -5.48 -8.71
C THR A 56 -16.98 -6.29 -9.41
N THR A 57 -17.91 -5.64 -10.10
CA THR A 57 -19.13 -6.28 -10.62
C THR A 57 -19.39 -6.02 -12.10
N ASN A 58 -18.81 -4.96 -12.67
CA ASN A 58 -18.98 -4.61 -14.06
C ASN A 58 -17.75 -5.06 -14.86
N LYS A 59 -17.92 -6.08 -15.70
CA LYS A 59 -16.85 -6.52 -16.62
C LYS A 59 -16.40 -5.44 -17.62
N HIS A 60 -17.20 -4.38 -17.79
CA HIS A 60 -16.93 -3.27 -18.71
C HIS A 60 -16.30 -2.04 -18.06
N TRP A 61 -15.77 -2.16 -16.83
CA TRP A 61 -15.25 -1.03 -16.07
C TRP A 61 -14.09 -0.28 -16.75
N VAL A 62 -13.35 -0.94 -17.65
CA VAL A 62 -12.22 -0.35 -18.40
C VAL A 62 -12.63 0.42 -19.64
N SER A 63 -13.91 0.35 -20.06
CA SER A 63 -14.38 0.94 -21.31
C SER A 63 -14.10 2.45 -21.40
N GLY A 64 -14.43 3.20 -20.35
CA GLY A 64 -14.18 4.64 -20.28
C GLY A 64 -12.69 5.00 -20.41
N PRO A 65 -11.82 4.49 -19.52
CA PRO A 65 -10.37 4.69 -19.61
C PRO A 65 -9.78 4.34 -20.98
N ASN A 66 -10.19 3.20 -21.56
CA ASN A 66 -9.72 2.77 -22.87
C ASN A 66 -10.15 3.73 -24.00
N HIS A 67 -11.38 4.28 -23.95
CA HIS A 67 -11.83 5.28 -24.92
C HIS A 67 -11.12 6.63 -24.77
N VAL A 68 -10.76 7.03 -23.54
CA VAL A 68 -9.91 8.20 -23.29
C VAL A 68 -8.53 8.00 -23.91
N PHE A 69 -7.87 6.87 -23.62
CA PHE A 69 -6.58 6.52 -24.20
C PHE A 69 -6.63 6.49 -25.74
N LYS A 70 -7.66 5.85 -26.30
CA LYS A 70 -7.89 5.82 -27.74
C LYS A 70 -8.01 7.22 -28.33
N LYS A 71 -8.77 8.12 -27.69
CA LYS A 71 -8.94 9.49 -28.19
C LYS A 71 -7.62 10.25 -28.24
N ILE A 72 -6.78 10.08 -27.22
CA ILE A 72 -5.46 10.71 -27.16
C ILE A 72 -4.61 10.19 -28.33
N LEU A 73 -4.51 8.88 -28.52
CA LEU A 73 -3.69 8.32 -29.59
C LEU A 73 -4.26 8.57 -31.00
N ASP A 74 -5.57 8.65 -31.17
CA ASP A 74 -6.19 9.14 -32.42
C ASP A 74 -5.70 10.55 -32.76
N ALA A 75 -5.65 11.45 -31.76
CA ALA A 75 -5.17 12.81 -31.97
C ALA A 75 -3.68 12.85 -32.33
N MET A 76 -2.86 11.99 -31.72
CA MET A 76 -1.40 11.93 -31.95
C MET A 76 -1.01 11.23 -33.26
N TYR A 77 -1.73 10.19 -33.70
CA TYR A 77 -1.38 9.43 -34.91
C TYR A 77 -2.12 9.86 -36.17
N MET A 78 -3.34 10.39 -36.04
CA MET A 78 -4.25 10.59 -37.17
C MET A 78 -4.96 11.95 -37.15
N GLY A 79 -4.80 12.72 -36.08
CA GLY A 79 -5.61 13.91 -35.79
C GLY A 79 -4.81 15.20 -35.71
N GLU A 80 -5.27 16.07 -34.81
CA GLU A 80 -4.78 17.44 -34.65
C GLU A 80 -3.28 17.54 -34.35
N TYR A 81 -2.69 16.51 -33.73
CA TYR A 81 -1.31 16.50 -33.26
C TYR A 81 -0.41 15.55 -34.03
N MET A 82 -0.86 15.09 -35.21
CA MET A 82 -0.08 14.21 -36.06
C MET A 82 1.30 14.79 -36.33
N ASP A 83 2.33 13.97 -36.04
CA ASP A 83 3.75 14.30 -36.21
C ASP A 83 4.27 15.50 -35.39
N MET A 84 3.49 16.04 -34.46
CA MET A 84 3.92 17.16 -33.59
C MET A 84 4.79 16.72 -32.41
N TYR A 85 4.60 15.49 -31.94
CA TYR A 85 5.27 14.97 -30.74
C TYR A 85 5.95 13.64 -31.04
N ASP A 86 7.11 13.44 -30.42
CA ASP A 86 7.87 12.18 -30.54
C ASP A 86 7.51 11.20 -29.41
N SER A 87 7.15 11.73 -28.23
CA SER A 87 6.74 10.96 -27.06
C SER A 87 5.45 11.49 -26.46
N PHE A 88 4.71 10.60 -25.79
CA PHE A 88 3.54 10.92 -24.99
C PHE A 88 3.67 10.28 -23.62
N PHE A 89 3.50 11.03 -22.53
CA PHE A 89 3.40 10.48 -21.18
C PHE A 89 1.95 10.56 -20.72
N LEU A 90 1.36 9.41 -20.38
CA LEU A 90 0.06 9.38 -19.71
C LEU A 90 0.29 9.50 -18.21
N MET A 91 -0.32 10.51 -17.60
CA MET A 91 -0.36 10.70 -16.16
C MET A 91 -1.81 10.79 -15.74
N GLU A 92 -2.31 9.73 -15.12
CA GLU A 92 -3.68 9.63 -14.63
C GLU A 92 -3.90 10.52 -13.40
N MET A 93 -5.16 10.82 -13.07
CA MET A 93 -5.50 11.79 -12.01
C MET A 93 -5.10 11.33 -10.60
N ASP A 94 -4.86 10.05 -10.41
CA ASP A 94 -4.38 9.43 -9.16
C ASP A 94 -2.86 9.18 -9.17
N ALA A 95 -2.14 9.79 -10.12
CA ALA A 95 -0.70 9.91 -10.11
C ALA A 95 -0.26 11.27 -9.52
N VAL A 96 0.64 11.25 -8.54
CA VAL A 96 1.07 12.45 -7.80
C VAL A 96 2.60 12.56 -7.81
N PRO A 97 3.19 13.71 -8.20
CA PRO A 97 4.61 13.95 -8.02
C PRO A 97 4.97 14.03 -6.53
N ILE A 98 6.03 13.36 -6.14
CA ILE A 98 6.50 13.21 -4.75
C ILE A 98 7.95 13.66 -4.56
N LYS A 99 8.62 14.07 -5.65
CA LYS A 99 10.00 14.58 -5.65
C LYS A 99 10.12 15.81 -6.55
N ASP A 100 10.99 16.73 -6.16
CA ASP A 100 11.41 17.84 -7.00
C ASP A 100 12.05 17.35 -8.30
N ASN A 101 12.04 18.19 -9.34
CA ASN A 101 12.66 17.91 -10.64
C ASN A 101 12.11 16.66 -11.36
N TRP A 102 10.88 16.24 -11.06
CA TRP A 102 10.24 15.13 -11.76
C TRP A 102 10.07 15.37 -13.27
N LEU A 103 9.97 16.64 -13.70
CA LEU A 103 9.92 17.03 -15.11
C LEU A 103 11.28 16.82 -15.81
N ASP A 104 12.39 17.08 -15.12
CA ASP A 104 13.73 16.81 -15.64
C ASP A 104 13.95 15.30 -15.82
N GLN A 105 13.49 14.50 -14.83
CA GLN A 105 13.50 13.04 -14.93
C GLN A 105 12.64 12.56 -16.12
N PHE A 106 11.47 13.17 -16.33
CA PHE A 106 10.61 12.85 -17.47
C PHE A 106 11.30 13.16 -18.80
N GLU A 107 11.90 14.36 -18.97
CA GLU A 107 12.61 14.74 -20.19
C GLU A 107 13.76 13.76 -20.49
N MET A 108 14.56 13.42 -19.48
CA MET A 108 15.65 12.46 -19.61
C MET A 108 15.15 11.08 -20.07
N GLU A 109 14.13 10.53 -19.41
CA GLU A 109 13.61 9.22 -19.79
C GLU A 109 12.90 9.23 -21.14
N ALA A 110 12.27 10.34 -21.53
CA ALA A 110 11.70 10.49 -22.86
C ALA A 110 12.77 10.43 -23.96
N HIS A 111 13.95 11.02 -23.75
CA HIS A 111 15.08 10.88 -24.67
C HIS A 111 15.61 9.44 -24.70
N GLU A 112 15.81 8.80 -23.55
CA GLU A 112 16.29 7.42 -23.48
C GLU A 112 15.37 6.42 -24.20
N VAL A 113 14.05 6.65 -24.18
CA VAL A 113 13.07 5.84 -24.91
C VAL A 113 13.34 5.85 -26.41
N HIS A 114 13.75 6.98 -26.98
CA HIS A 114 14.11 7.07 -28.40
C HIS A 114 15.50 6.51 -28.69
N ASP A 115 16.49 6.86 -27.87
CA ASP A 115 17.87 6.42 -28.07
C ASP A 115 18.02 4.89 -28.03
N ASN A 116 17.15 4.22 -27.26
CA ASN A 116 17.13 2.77 -27.12
C ASN A 116 16.06 2.07 -27.96
N ASP A 117 15.35 2.80 -28.84
CA ASP A 117 14.25 2.30 -29.68
C ASP A 117 13.18 1.51 -28.88
N GLN A 118 12.82 2.05 -27.71
CA GLN A 118 11.80 1.49 -26.83
C GLN A 118 10.42 1.92 -27.32
N ALA A 119 9.43 1.01 -27.26
CA ALA A 119 8.03 1.32 -27.58
C ALA A 119 7.32 1.98 -26.40
N VAL A 120 7.49 1.39 -25.20
CA VAL A 120 6.88 1.85 -23.95
C VAL A 120 7.90 1.74 -22.83
N ARG A 121 7.95 2.75 -21.97
CA ARG A 121 8.73 2.76 -20.73
C ARG A 121 7.86 3.21 -19.57
N GLY A 122 7.81 2.40 -18.53
CA GLY A 122 6.95 2.68 -17.37
C GLY A 122 7.26 1.74 -16.22
N SER A 123 6.34 1.61 -15.27
CA SER A 123 6.53 0.72 -14.11
C SER A 123 5.56 -0.44 -14.15
N GLN A 124 6.09 -1.64 -13.85
CA GLN A 124 5.27 -2.77 -13.46
C GLN A 124 4.64 -2.52 -12.09
N TYR A 125 3.69 -3.38 -11.70
CA TYR A 125 3.11 -3.35 -10.37
C TYR A 125 4.19 -3.60 -9.29
N LEU A 126 4.40 -2.60 -8.43
CA LEU A 126 5.33 -2.63 -7.29
C LEU A 126 4.62 -2.80 -5.93
N GLY A 127 3.29 -2.83 -5.93
CA GLY A 127 2.50 -3.06 -4.74
C GLY A 127 2.50 -4.52 -4.27
N ASP A 128 1.79 -4.80 -3.18
CA ASP A 128 1.75 -6.14 -2.55
C ASP A 128 0.37 -6.81 -2.58
N LYS A 129 -0.67 -6.11 -3.02
CA LYS A 129 -2.05 -6.63 -3.09
C LYS A 129 -2.11 -7.96 -3.85
N TRP A 130 -1.23 -8.14 -4.83
CA TRP A 130 -1.22 -9.32 -5.69
C TRP A 130 -0.30 -10.44 -5.23
N ASP A 131 0.56 -10.23 -4.23
CA ASP A 131 1.61 -11.18 -3.87
C ASP A 131 1.09 -12.60 -3.58
N LEU A 132 -0.05 -12.70 -2.89
CA LEU A 132 -0.64 -13.97 -2.46
C LEU A 132 -1.20 -14.80 -3.62
N PHE A 133 -1.55 -14.19 -4.74
CA PHE A 133 -2.14 -14.86 -5.90
C PHE A 133 -1.37 -14.61 -7.20
N LYS A 134 -0.21 -13.96 -7.12
CA LYS A 134 0.68 -13.69 -8.25
C LYS A 134 0.96 -14.95 -9.08
N HIS A 135 1.13 -16.09 -8.40
CA HIS A 135 1.37 -17.39 -9.03
C HIS A 135 0.16 -17.99 -9.77
N MET A 136 -1.06 -17.50 -9.51
CA MET A 136 -2.29 -17.92 -10.19
C MET A 136 -2.68 -16.98 -11.34
N MET A 137 -2.03 -15.82 -11.45
CA MET A 137 -2.35 -14.82 -12.45
C MET A 137 -1.62 -15.08 -13.77
N PRO A 138 -2.23 -14.72 -14.92
CA PRO A 138 -1.51 -14.71 -16.19
C PRO A 138 -0.26 -13.82 -16.12
N VAL A 139 0.83 -14.26 -16.74
CA VAL A 139 2.11 -13.52 -16.73
C VAL A 139 1.96 -12.10 -17.28
N TYR A 140 1.19 -11.92 -18.37
CA TYR A 140 0.92 -10.60 -18.94
C TYR A 140 0.19 -9.66 -17.97
N LEU A 141 -0.63 -10.18 -17.05
CA LEU A 141 -1.28 -9.36 -16.05
C LEU A 141 -0.29 -8.94 -14.97
N VAL A 142 0.64 -9.81 -14.59
CA VAL A 142 1.60 -9.53 -13.52
C VAL A 142 2.74 -8.62 -13.99
N GLU A 143 3.17 -8.77 -15.23
CA GLU A 143 4.37 -8.13 -15.78
C GLU A 143 4.07 -6.99 -16.77
N HIS A 144 2.80 -6.58 -16.93
CA HIS A 144 2.49 -5.40 -17.74
C HIS A 144 3.13 -4.14 -17.15
N ILE A 145 3.58 -3.26 -18.05
CA ILE A 145 3.84 -1.86 -17.72
C ILE A 145 2.49 -1.17 -17.51
N ASN A 146 2.32 -0.47 -16.39
CA ASN A 146 1.10 0.28 -16.10
C ASN A 146 0.88 1.43 -17.10
N GLY A 147 -0.39 1.80 -17.31
CA GLY A 147 -0.82 2.90 -18.18
C GLY A 147 -0.13 4.24 -17.91
N ASN A 148 0.31 4.51 -16.67
CA ASN A 148 1.16 5.66 -16.37
C ASN A 148 2.58 5.41 -16.91
N ALA A 149 2.79 5.69 -18.19
CA ALA A 149 4.01 5.36 -18.92
C ALA A 149 4.30 6.35 -20.05
N ILE A 150 5.56 6.33 -20.50
CA ILE A 150 6.05 7.06 -21.66
C ILE A 150 5.89 6.15 -22.89
N TYR A 151 5.15 6.64 -23.89
CA TYR A 151 4.90 5.98 -25.17
C TYR A 151 5.73 6.65 -26.26
N ASN A 152 6.54 5.86 -26.96
CA ASN A 152 7.27 6.31 -28.14
C ASN A 152 6.34 6.33 -29.35
N LEU A 153 5.97 7.52 -29.82
CA LEU A 153 5.07 7.70 -30.97
C LEU A 153 5.77 7.43 -32.32
N LYS A 154 7.10 7.35 -32.34
CA LYS A 154 7.88 7.06 -33.55
C LYS A 154 8.21 5.58 -33.71
N ASN A 155 8.14 4.80 -32.62
CA ASN A 155 8.37 3.37 -32.68
C ASN A 155 7.19 2.63 -33.37
N SER A 156 7.51 1.77 -34.34
CA SER A 156 6.50 1.05 -35.12
C SER A 156 5.68 0.07 -34.28
N TRP A 157 6.25 -0.48 -33.21
CA TRP A 157 5.54 -1.40 -32.34
C TRP A 157 4.47 -0.70 -31.52
N THR A 158 4.74 0.49 -30.96
CA THR A 158 3.72 1.30 -30.27
C THR A 158 2.50 1.57 -31.15
N LYS A 159 2.75 1.95 -32.41
CA LYS A 159 1.69 2.19 -33.39
C LYS A 159 0.92 0.91 -33.73
N TYR A 160 1.61 -0.21 -33.88
CA TYR A 160 0.99 -1.50 -34.14
C TYR A 160 0.12 -1.97 -32.96
N LEU A 161 0.61 -1.89 -31.72
CA LEU A 161 -0.15 -2.22 -30.51
C LEU A 161 -1.45 -1.40 -30.45
N TYR A 162 -1.36 -0.10 -30.68
CA TYR A 162 -2.53 0.77 -30.73
C TYR A 162 -3.55 0.35 -31.80
N GLN A 163 -3.07 0.06 -33.02
CA GLN A 163 -3.94 -0.38 -34.11
C GLN A 163 -4.59 -1.72 -33.80
N ALA A 164 -3.83 -2.70 -33.32
CA ALA A 164 -4.34 -4.02 -32.96
C ALA A 164 -5.38 -3.94 -31.83
N PHE A 165 -5.13 -3.14 -30.80
CA PHE A 165 -6.06 -2.92 -29.70
C PHE A 165 -7.39 -2.29 -30.15
N THR A 166 -7.33 -1.39 -31.14
CA THR A 166 -8.51 -0.64 -31.63
C THR A 166 -9.18 -1.27 -32.86
N MET A 167 -8.65 -2.39 -33.38
CA MET A 167 -9.24 -3.08 -34.53
C MET A 167 -10.63 -3.62 -34.19
N ALA A 168 -11.63 -3.19 -34.98
CA ALA A 168 -13.07 -3.41 -34.79
C ALA A 168 -13.55 -4.90 -34.76
N GLY A 169 -12.64 -5.87 -34.82
CA GLY A 169 -12.94 -7.30 -34.75
C GLY A 169 -13.05 -7.85 -33.32
N ASP A 170 -12.54 -7.13 -32.33
CA ASP A 170 -12.57 -7.56 -30.92
C ASP A 170 -13.04 -6.44 -29.99
N ALA A 171 -14.29 -6.04 -30.15
CA ALA A 171 -14.96 -5.12 -29.24
C ALA A 171 -14.91 -5.60 -27.77
N SER A 172 -14.61 -6.88 -27.51
CA SER A 172 -14.45 -7.36 -26.13
C SER A 172 -13.15 -6.87 -25.48
N MET A 173 -12.07 -6.67 -26.23
CA MET A 173 -10.78 -6.26 -25.67
C MET A 173 -10.81 -4.82 -25.15
N MET A 174 -11.30 -3.87 -25.96
CA MET A 174 -11.49 -2.47 -25.58
C MET A 174 -12.49 -2.30 -24.41
N GLU A 175 -13.41 -3.25 -24.24
CA GLU A 175 -14.46 -3.15 -23.24
C GLU A 175 -14.09 -3.92 -21.95
N GLU A 176 -13.26 -4.95 -22.00
CA GLU A 176 -13.03 -5.88 -20.87
C GLU A 176 -11.58 -5.98 -20.41
N MET A 177 -10.61 -5.49 -21.20
CA MET A 177 -9.18 -5.50 -20.85
C MET A 177 -8.60 -4.08 -20.87
N ALA A 178 -7.90 -3.69 -19.81
CA ALA A 178 -7.18 -2.42 -19.78
C ALA A 178 -6.12 -2.40 -20.90
N PHE A 179 -5.98 -1.26 -21.59
CA PHE A 179 -5.14 -1.14 -22.78
C PHE A 179 -3.66 -1.54 -22.52
N ASP A 180 -3.16 -1.26 -21.33
CA ASP A 180 -1.79 -1.56 -20.89
C ASP A 180 -1.57 -3.08 -20.67
N VAL A 181 -2.58 -3.77 -20.11
CA VAL A 181 -2.62 -5.23 -20.04
C VAL A 181 -2.72 -5.86 -21.43
N ALA A 182 -3.53 -5.28 -22.32
CA ALA A 182 -3.64 -5.75 -23.70
C ALA A 182 -2.31 -5.61 -24.46
N PHE A 183 -1.61 -4.50 -24.27
CA PHE A 183 -0.29 -4.27 -24.87
C PHE A 183 0.74 -5.30 -24.39
N ALA A 184 0.72 -5.66 -23.11
CA ALA A 184 1.58 -6.71 -22.55
C ALA A 184 1.23 -8.09 -23.13
N MET A 185 -0.06 -8.42 -23.20
CA MET A 185 -0.53 -9.69 -23.78
C MET A 185 -0.09 -9.83 -25.24
N MET A 186 -0.31 -8.80 -26.07
CA MET A 186 0.10 -8.80 -27.49
C MET A 186 1.61 -8.91 -27.66
N THR A 187 2.37 -8.21 -26.81
CA THR A 187 3.84 -8.26 -26.84
C THR A 187 4.38 -9.63 -26.47
N MET A 188 3.92 -10.21 -25.35
CA MET A 188 4.35 -11.55 -24.95
C MET A 188 3.92 -12.63 -25.95
N ALA A 189 2.74 -12.49 -26.56
CA ALA A 189 2.31 -13.36 -27.64
C ALA A 189 3.25 -13.25 -28.86
N ALA A 190 3.64 -12.03 -29.25
CA ALA A 190 4.62 -11.81 -30.32
C ALA A 190 5.98 -12.43 -30.02
N GLU A 191 6.49 -12.25 -28.79
CA GLU A 191 7.76 -12.85 -28.32
C GLU A 191 7.72 -14.38 -28.33
N SER A 192 6.56 -14.96 -28.02
CA SER A 192 6.34 -16.42 -28.08
C SER A 192 6.14 -16.96 -29.50
N GLY A 193 6.10 -16.08 -30.51
CA GLY A 193 5.96 -16.44 -31.92
C GLY A 193 4.53 -16.59 -32.42
N ASP A 194 3.53 -16.01 -31.73
CA ASP A 194 2.15 -16.00 -32.22
C ASP A 194 2.08 -15.32 -33.61
N PRO A 195 1.62 -16.02 -34.67
CA PRO A 195 1.61 -15.50 -36.03
C PRO A 195 0.83 -14.19 -36.20
N MET A 196 -0.16 -13.94 -35.33
CA MET A 196 -0.97 -12.73 -35.40
C MET A 196 -0.14 -11.47 -35.11
N TYR A 197 0.82 -11.57 -34.19
CA TYR A 197 1.59 -10.43 -33.69
C TYR A 197 3.06 -10.46 -34.12
N ALA A 198 3.67 -11.64 -34.18
CA ALA A 198 5.10 -11.84 -34.43
C ALA A 198 5.57 -11.27 -35.78
N ALA A 199 4.68 -11.19 -36.78
CA ALA A 199 5.02 -10.62 -38.09
C ALA A 199 5.35 -9.12 -38.05
N ASN A 200 4.86 -8.39 -37.05
CA ASN A 200 5.10 -6.95 -36.87
C ASN A 200 6.07 -6.65 -35.72
N TRP A 201 6.49 -7.67 -34.98
CA TRP A 201 7.46 -7.54 -33.90
C TRP A 201 8.87 -7.50 -34.47
N THR A 202 9.52 -6.35 -34.32
CA THR A 202 10.91 -6.11 -34.72
C THR A 202 11.82 -5.87 -33.52
N GLY A 203 11.25 -5.96 -32.31
CA GLY A 203 11.90 -5.63 -31.05
C GLY A 203 12.71 -6.78 -30.43
N ASN A 204 13.49 -6.43 -29.41
CA ASN A 204 14.03 -7.37 -28.42
C ASN A 204 13.29 -7.23 -27.08
N ASN A 205 13.68 -7.99 -26.05
CA ASN A 205 13.04 -7.97 -24.72
C ASN A 205 12.98 -6.57 -24.06
N MET A 206 13.81 -5.60 -24.46
CA MET A 206 13.81 -4.24 -23.90
C MET A 206 12.81 -3.30 -24.58
N THR A 207 12.19 -3.71 -25.69
CA THR A 207 11.28 -2.86 -26.47
C THR A 207 10.02 -2.48 -25.70
N TYR A 208 9.55 -3.35 -24.79
CA TYR A 208 8.34 -3.11 -23.99
C TYR A 208 8.56 -3.23 -22.47
N ASN A 209 9.60 -3.94 -22.03
CA ASN A 209 9.81 -4.27 -20.61
C ASN A 209 10.93 -3.43 -19.97
N THR A 210 10.93 -2.12 -20.24
CA THR A 210 11.90 -1.21 -19.61
C THR A 210 11.25 -0.50 -18.43
N HIS A 211 11.84 -0.68 -17.24
CA HIS A 211 11.43 -0.02 -16.00
C HIS A 211 11.85 1.45 -15.98
N THR A 212 10.90 2.31 -15.59
CA THR A 212 11.09 3.73 -15.34
C THR A 212 11.54 3.99 -13.91
N MET A 213 12.26 5.09 -13.70
CA MET A 213 12.44 5.72 -12.39
C MET A 213 11.50 6.92 -12.21
N LEU A 214 10.79 7.35 -13.25
CA LEU A 214 9.85 8.47 -13.21
C LEU A 214 8.64 8.11 -12.36
N VAL A 215 7.92 7.04 -12.68
CA VAL A 215 6.65 6.68 -12.02
C VAL A 215 6.69 5.29 -11.39
N GLY A 216 6.32 5.18 -10.12
CA GLY A 216 6.14 3.90 -9.43
C GLY A 216 4.67 3.53 -9.38
N ASN A 217 4.32 2.34 -9.89
CA ASN A 217 2.95 1.85 -9.87
C ASN A 217 2.67 1.08 -8.59
N TYR A 218 1.86 1.66 -7.71
CA TYR A 218 1.49 1.07 -6.44
C TYR A 218 -0.04 0.93 -6.28
N ALA A 219 -0.76 0.93 -7.39
CA ALA A 219 -2.21 0.94 -7.42
C ALA A 219 -2.85 -0.03 -6.43
N ASN A 220 -3.81 0.48 -5.66
CA ASN A 220 -4.54 -0.31 -4.66
C ASN A 220 -3.62 -0.96 -3.62
N THR A 221 -2.56 -0.25 -3.19
CA THR A 221 -1.65 -0.66 -2.11
C THR A 221 -1.61 0.42 -1.04
N LEU A 222 -1.78 0.03 0.22
CA LEU A 222 -1.47 0.90 1.36
C LEU A 222 0.06 0.95 1.53
N LEU A 223 0.64 2.13 1.28
CA LEU A 223 2.08 2.34 1.26
C LEU A 223 2.53 3.50 2.11
N ASN A 224 3.75 3.37 2.62
CA ASN A 224 4.50 4.44 3.29
C ASN A 224 5.43 5.15 2.33
N THR A 225 5.74 6.42 2.63
CA THR A 225 6.68 7.29 1.87
C THR A 225 8.02 6.62 1.65
N SER A 226 8.47 5.85 2.62
CA SER A 226 9.71 5.09 2.58
C SER A 226 9.76 4.12 1.39
N PHE A 227 8.62 3.58 0.91
CA PHE A 227 8.58 2.66 -0.23
C PHE A 227 8.72 3.35 -1.59
N GLU A 228 8.79 4.67 -1.61
CA GLU A 228 8.94 5.53 -2.80
C GLU A 228 10.42 5.76 -3.17
N PHE A 229 11.32 4.89 -2.71
CA PHE A 229 12.77 5.00 -2.84
C PHE A 229 13.26 4.68 -4.27
N GLY A 230 12.69 5.38 -5.25
CA GLY A 230 13.13 5.37 -6.64
C GLY A 230 12.28 6.30 -7.50
N SER A 231 10.96 6.20 -7.38
CA SER A 231 10.03 6.95 -8.23
C SER A 231 9.95 8.45 -7.91
N TYR A 232 9.73 9.28 -8.92
CA TYR A 232 9.44 10.71 -8.77
C TYR A 232 7.94 11.02 -8.74
N ILE A 233 7.14 10.14 -9.35
CA ILE A 233 5.70 10.16 -9.42
C ILE A 233 5.20 8.85 -8.83
N ARG A 234 4.14 8.93 -8.05
CA ARG A 234 3.47 7.78 -7.47
C ARG A 234 2.10 7.61 -8.05
N HIS A 235 1.80 6.42 -8.54
CA HIS A 235 0.47 6.06 -9.03
C HIS A 235 -0.28 5.17 -8.03
N GLY A 236 -1.52 5.56 -7.73
CA GLY A 236 -2.55 4.67 -7.18
C GLY A 236 -2.51 4.43 -5.67
N SER A 237 -1.91 5.36 -4.91
CA SER A 237 -2.15 5.52 -3.47
C SER A 237 -3.14 6.67 -3.26
N SER A 238 -4.34 6.37 -2.78
CA SER A 238 -5.14 7.42 -2.11
C SER A 238 -4.36 7.88 -0.89
N LYS A 239 -4.32 9.19 -0.65
CA LYS A 239 -3.57 9.81 0.43
C LYS A 239 -3.73 9.02 1.75
N ASN A 240 -2.66 8.34 2.14
CA ASN A 240 -2.43 7.84 3.50
C ASN A 240 -0.94 8.09 3.82
N LEU A 241 -0.44 9.22 3.31
CA LEU A 241 0.92 9.65 3.51
C LEU A 241 0.96 10.68 4.58
N PHE A 242 2.08 10.64 5.25
CA PHE A 242 2.29 11.36 6.45
C PHE A 242 3.50 12.28 6.30
N GLU A 243 3.34 13.57 6.61
CA GLU A 243 4.41 14.60 6.57
C GLU A 243 4.79 15.19 7.95
N ASN A 244 3.99 15.01 9.03
CA ASN A 244 4.10 15.74 10.34
C ASN A 244 4.47 15.04 11.72
N LEU A 245 3.86 13.96 12.28
CA LEU A 245 4.33 12.85 13.13
C LEU A 245 5.83 12.87 13.19
N ASP A 246 6.26 13.55 14.23
CA ASP A 246 7.66 13.70 14.50
C ASP A 246 8.19 12.31 14.82
N ASP A 247 9.40 12.08 14.36
CA ASP A 247 10.14 10.83 14.52
C ASP A 247 10.32 10.47 16.03
N ASP A 248 10.09 11.44 16.92
CA ASP A 248 10.11 11.34 18.38
C ASP A 248 8.74 11.02 19.04
N GLU A 249 7.64 11.01 18.29
CA GLU A 249 6.27 10.75 18.78
C GLU A 249 5.90 9.26 18.84
N VAL A 250 6.73 8.39 18.25
CA VAL A 250 6.49 6.95 18.20
C VAL A 250 7.68 6.13 18.72
N THR A 251 7.39 5.17 19.60
CA THR A 251 8.37 4.17 20.06
C THR A 251 8.08 2.81 19.41
N LEU A 252 9.11 2.12 18.95
CA LEU A 252 9.00 0.70 18.59
C LEU A 252 9.30 -0.16 19.83
N GLY A 253 8.26 -0.81 20.36
CA GLY A 253 8.39 -1.81 21.43
C GLY A 253 8.76 -3.18 20.85
N VAL A 254 9.78 -3.82 21.40
CA VAL A 254 10.32 -5.11 20.92
C VAL A 254 10.36 -6.12 22.05
N ALA A 255 9.68 -7.25 21.88
CA ALA A 255 9.79 -8.39 22.79
C ALA A 255 10.93 -9.33 22.34
N TYR A 256 11.92 -9.55 23.19
CA TYR A 256 13.03 -10.48 22.97
C TYR A 256 12.78 -11.79 23.71
N PHE A 257 12.28 -12.79 22.98
CA PHE A 257 11.96 -14.11 23.53
C PHE A 257 13.18 -15.00 23.69
N ASP A 258 14.18 -14.85 22.83
CA ASP A 258 15.42 -15.62 22.85
C ASP A 258 16.61 -14.83 22.25
N HIS A 259 17.75 -15.51 22.09
CA HIS A 259 18.94 -14.96 21.45
C HIS A 259 18.94 -15.11 19.92
N GLN A 260 17.85 -15.62 19.33
CA GLN A 260 17.74 -15.80 17.89
C GLN A 260 17.12 -14.55 17.25
N GLY A 261 17.18 -14.49 15.92
CA GLY A 261 16.57 -13.42 15.14
C GLY A 261 17.56 -12.40 14.58
N HIS A 262 17.04 -11.57 13.67
CA HIS A 262 17.83 -10.62 12.87
C HIS A 262 17.35 -9.17 13.08
N PHE A 263 16.51 -8.93 14.09
CA PHE A 263 15.98 -7.59 14.36
C PHE A 263 17.09 -6.53 14.43
N MET A 264 18.16 -6.81 15.18
CA MET A 264 19.30 -5.90 15.36
C MET A 264 20.03 -5.56 14.06
N GLU A 265 20.01 -6.45 13.08
CA GLU A 265 20.62 -6.22 11.75
C GLU A 265 19.80 -5.21 10.93
N THR A 266 18.53 -5.01 11.30
CA THR A 266 17.61 -4.10 10.61
C THR A 266 17.42 -2.75 11.28
N VAL A 267 17.86 -2.56 12.53
CA VAL A 267 17.85 -1.24 13.18
C VAL A 267 18.70 -0.16 12.45
N PRO A 268 19.87 -0.44 11.84
CA PRO A 268 20.61 0.58 11.09
C PRO A 268 20.03 0.85 9.69
N THR A 269 18.81 0.40 9.39
CA THR A 269 18.16 0.62 8.08
C THR A 269 17.21 1.83 8.11
N HIS A 270 16.59 2.17 6.99
CA HIS A 270 15.71 3.34 6.90
C HIS A 270 14.31 3.07 7.49
N HIS A 271 13.99 3.68 8.63
CA HIS A 271 12.69 3.58 9.32
C HIS A 271 12.41 4.82 10.21
N PRO A 272 11.16 5.08 10.63
CA PRO A 272 10.79 6.28 11.40
C PRO A 272 11.18 6.19 12.89
N PHE A 273 11.31 4.98 13.44
CA PHE A 273 11.47 4.80 14.88
C PHE A 273 12.83 5.31 15.40
N LYS A 274 12.88 6.49 16.04
CA LYS A 274 14.10 6.97 16.73
C LYS A 274 14.23 6.45 18.15
N LYS A 275 13.13 5.95 18.72
CA LYS A 275 13.11 5.30 20.03
C LYS A 275 12.71 3.83 19.85
N ILE A 276 13.57 2.94 20.32
CA ILE A 276 13.30 1.50 20.41
C ILE A 276 13.38 1.09 21.87
N LEU A 277 12.33 0.48 22.38
CA LEU A 277 12.28 -0.12 23.71
C LEU A 277 12.21 -1.64 23.57
N GLY A 278 13.30 -2.33 23.89
CA GLY A 278 13.32 -3.78 23.98
C GLY A 278 13.11 -4.27 25.42
N ILE A 279 12.20 -5.23 25.58
CA ILE A 279 12.08 -6.03 26.80
C ILE A 279 12.58 -7.45 26.53
N THR A 280 13.21 -8.08 27.51
CA THR A 280 13.90 -9.37 27.36
C THR A 280 13.55 -10.37 28.44
N TYR A 281 13.29 -11.61 28.02
CA TYR A 281 12.94 -12.71 28.93
C TYR A 281 14.15 -13.56 29.36
N PHE A 282 15.36 -13.16 29.00
CA PHE A 282 16.62 -13.71 29.51
C PHE A 282 17.40 -12.68 30.33
N ASP A 283 18.26 -13.17 31.22
CA ASP A 283 19.01 -12.36 32.18
C ASP A 283 19.98 -11.40 31.49
N GLN A 284 19.65 -10.11 31.49
CA GLN A 284 20.53 -9.04 31.03
C GLN A 284 20.27 -7.73 31.79
N PRO A 285 21.32 -6.93 32.07
CA PRO A 285 21.15 -5.64 32.72
C PRO A 285 20.51 -4.63 31.78
N ASN A 286 19.89 -3.59 32.36
CA ASN A 286 19.43 -2.44 31.59
C ASN A 286 20.59 -1.87 30.77
N SER A 287 20.34 -1.62 29.48
CA SER A 287 21.32 -0.99 28.61
C SER A 287 20.66 0.02 27.69
N THR A 288 21.46 0.99 27.24
CA THR A 288 21.05 1.99 26.28
C THR A 288 22.16 2.15 25.26
N MET A 289 21.82 2.16 23.99
CA MET A 289 22.75 2.35 22.90
C MET A 289 22.17 3.28 21.84
N THR A 290 23.05 3.98 21.14
CA THR A 290 22.71 4.81 19.99
C THR A 290 23.24 4.13 18.73
N ILE A 291 22.39 3.98 17.73
CA ILE A 291 22.68 3.30 16.47
C ILE A 291 22.43 4.31 15.34
N SER A 292 23.45 4.63 14.53
CA SER A 292 23.23 5.51 13.38
C SER A 292 22.44 4.78 12.29
N ALA A 293 21.38 5.42 11.80
CA ALA A 293 20.57 4.99 10.67
C ALA A 293 20.47 6.09 9.60
N PRO A 294 20.12 5.78 8.35
CA PRO A 294 20.00 6.77 7.26
C PRO A 294 19.07 7.95 7.56
N GLY A 295 18.06 7.76 8.42
CA GLY A 295 17.12 8.79 8.84
C GLY A 295 17.52 9.54 10.11
N GLY A 296 18.69 9.30 10.69
CA GLY A 296 19.12 9.85 11.98
C GLY A 296 19.48 8.77 13.00
N ASP A 297 20.01 9.20 14.14
CA ASP A 297 20.42 8.29 15.21
C ASP A 297 19.19 7.69 15.93
N VAL A 298 19.22 6.38 16.16
CA VAL A 298 18.20 5.61 16.86
C VAL A 298 18.69 5.32 18.28
N THR A 299 17.91 5.72 19.29
CA THR A 299 18.15 5.35 20.69
C THR A 299 17.40 4.06 21.02
N MET A 300 18.16 3.03 21.37
CA MET A 300 17.61 1.74 21.78
C MET A 300 17.88 1.48 23.26
N MET A 301 16.81 1.22 24.01
CA MET A 301 16.84 0.85 25.43
C MET A 301 16.45 -0.62 25.58
N MET A 302 17.26 -1.40 26.30
CA MET A 302 16.96 -2.79 26.64
C MET A 302 16.75 -2.92 28.14
N GLN A 303 15.69 -3.62 28.56
CA GLN A 303 15.36 -3.83 29.97
C GLN A 303 14.87 -5.27 30.22
N PRO A 304 15.19 -5.90 31.37
CA PRO A 304 14.66 -7.20 31.75
C PRO A 304 13.15 -7.13 31.89
N ALA A 305 12.47 -8.15 31.35
CA ALA A 305 11.04 -8.28 31.51
C ALA A 305 10.68 -8.60 32.96
N MET A 306 9.58 -8.03 33.44
CA MET A 306 9.00 -8.18 34.77
C MET A 306 7.82 -9.16 34.78
N TYR A 307 7.27 -9.47 33.60
CA TYR A 307 6.13 -10.37 33.43
C TYR A 307 6.47 -11.55 32.53
N GLU A 308 5.50 -12.43 32.28
CA GLU A 308 5.64 -13.59 31.39
C GLU A 308 5.60 -13.18 29.91
N PRO A 309 6.23 -13.95 28.99
CA PRO A 309 6.32 -13.64 27.56
C PRO A 309 5.02 -13.27 26.85
N TYR A 310 3.89 -13.86 27.25
CA TYR A 310 2.60 -13.58 26.62
C TYR A 310 2.10 -12.14 26.90
N TYR A 311 2.61 -11.47 27.93
CA TYR A 311 2.11 -10.17 28.42
C TYR A 311 2.87 -8.95 27.85
N HIS A 312 3.79 -9.17 26.89
CA HIS A 312 4.69 -8.14 26.35
C HIS A 312 4.00 -6.85 25.86
N LEU A 313 2.81 -6.92 25.24
CA LEU A 313 2.08 -5.71 24.80
C LEU A 313 1.84 -4.76 25.97
N CYS A 314 1.31 -5.29 27.08
CA CYS A 314 0.97 -4.50 28.25
C CYS A 314 2.17 -4.07 29.07
N GLU A 315 3.21 -4.89 29.09
CA GLU A 315 4.48 -4.52 29.69
C GLU A 315 5.15 -3.35 28.94
N ILE A 316 5.21 -3.43 27.61
CA ILE A 316 5.72 -2.33 26.77
C ILE A 316 4.87 -1.07 26.95
N ALA A 317 3.55 -1.18 26.92
CA ALA A 317 2.65 -0.04 27.12
C ALA A 317 2.96 0.70 28.43
N LYS A 318 3.28 -0.01 29.51
CA LYS A 318 3.62 0.58 30.82
C LYS A 318 4.96 1.34 30.81
N LEU A 319 5.89 0.96 29.94
CA LEU A 319 7.26 1.49 29.89
C LEU A 319 7.45 2.59 28.83
N VAL A 320 6.62 2.65 27.79
CA VAL A 320 6.69 3.70 26.76
C VAL A 320 6.22 5.06 27.30
N ASP A 321 6.92 6.11 26.87
CA ASP A 321 6.67 7.52 27.18
C ASP A 321 6.21 8.37 25.99
N THR A 322 6.33 7.88 24.75
CA THR A 322 5.81 8.53 23.54
C THR A 322 4.30 8.44 23.44
N GLU A 323 3.67 9.31 22.64
CA GLU A 323 2.21 9.28 22.45
C GLU A 323 1.74 7.95 21.86
N TRP A 324 2.49 7.44 20.89
CA TRP A 324 2.19 6.20 20.19
C TRP A 324 3.30 5.17 20.37
N PHE A 325 2.94 3.89 20.27
CA PHE A 325 3.91 2.84 20.06
C PHE A 325 3.44 1.77 19.08
N ALA A 326 4.40 1.23 18.33
CA ALA A 326 4.22 0.02 17.55
C ALA A 326 4.83 -1.17 18.31
N LEU A 327 4.32 -2.37 18.06
CA LEU A 327 4.79 -3.59 18.69
C LEU A 327 5.49 -4.51 17.68
N THR A 328 6.55 -5.19 18.10
CA THR A 328 7.18 -6.29 17.36
C THR A 328 7.92 -7.25 18.31
N ASP A 329 8.57 -8.26 17.76
CA ASP A 329 9.44 -9.17 18.51
C ASP A 329 10.75 -9.45 17.75
N ASN A 330 11.66 -10.18 18.40
CA ASN A 330 12.98 -10.48 17.83
C ASN A 330 12.95 -11.48 16.66
N TYR A 331 11.84 -12.17 16.39
CA TYR A 331 11.67 -13.01 15.18
C TYR A 331 11.24 -12.21 13.96
N HIS A 332 10.82 -10.97 14.16
CA HIS A 332 10.54 -10.02 13.10
C HIS A 332 11.78 -9.19 12.75
N ILE A 333 11.82 -8.73 11.52
CA ILE A 333 12.75 -7.72 11.02
C ILE A 333 12.00 -6.45 10.66
N VAL A 334 12.65 -5.29 10.77
CA VAL A 334 12.11 -4.04 10.24
C VAL A 334 12.25 -4.07 8.72
N LYS A 335 11.11 -3.98 8.00
CA LYS A 335 11.06 -4.13 6.54
C LYS A 335 11.39 -2.80 5.85
N ALA A 336 12.59 -2.31 6.04
CA ALA A 336 13.02 -1.03 5.47
C ALA A 336 13.08 -1.05 3.93
N PRO A 337 12.84 0.10 3.29
CA PRO A 337 12.42 1.36 3.89
C PRO A 337 10.92 1.31 4.30
N VAL A 338 10.61 1.70 5.54
CA VAL A 338 9.24 1.68 6.11
C VAL A 338 8.90 2.97 6.86
N SER A 339 7.65 3.45 6.83
CA SER A 339 7.03 4.47 7.70
C SER A 339 5.70 3.96 8.31
N VAL A 340 5.18 4.68 9.32
CA VAL A 340 3.83 4.47 9.88
C VAL A 340 2.80 5.20 9.01
N LEU A 341 1.65 4.57 8.72
CA LEU A 341 0.61 5.15 7.88
C LEU A 341 -0.44 5.88 8.71
N MET A 342 -0.82 7.04 8.23
CA MET A 342 -1.81 7.94 8.82
C MET A 342 -2.64 8.54 7.68
N ASP A 343 -3.85 9.01 7.95
CA ASP A 343 -4.65 9.75 6.97
C ASP A 343 -4.40 11.27 6.98
N ASP A 344 -5.16 12.00 6.16
CA ASP A 344 -5.08 13.47 6.04
C ASP A 344 -5.45 14.21 7.35
N ASP A 345 -6.08 13.53 8.32
CA ASP A 345 -6.47 14.08 9.63
C ASP A 345 -5.51 13.63 10.75
N ASP A 346 -4.30 13.17 10.40
CA ASP A 346 -3.28 12.62 11.29
C ASP A 346 -3.75 11.39 12.11
N LYS A 347 -4.75 10.63 11.61
CA LYS A 347 -5.23 9.41 12.26
C LYS A 347 -4.47 8.18 11.77
N PRO A 348 -3.95 7.32 12.67
CA PRO A 348 -3.30 6.09 12.24
C PRO A 348 -4.23 5.20 11.45
N VAL A 349 -3.69 4.67 10.34
CA VAL A 349 -4.38 3.63 9.59
C VAL A 349 -4.49 2.40 10.49
N LEU A 350 -5.70 1.89 10.64
CA LEU A 350 -5.99 0.65 11.35
C LEU A 350 -6.26 -0.46 10.32
N PRO A 351 -5.24 -1.23 9.94
CA PRO A 351 -5.41 -2.32 9.01
C PRO A 351 -6.27 -3.43 9.61
N TYR A 352 -7.13 -4.03 8.79
CA TYR A 352 -7.94 -5.17 9.19
C TYR A 352 -8.18 -6.17 8.07
N VAL A 353 -8.58 -7.39 8.45
CA VAL A 353 -9.21 -8.37 7.56
C VAL A 353 -10.61 -8.70 8.06
N LEU A 354 -11.54 -8.99 7.14
CA LEU A 354 -12.90 -9.40 7.51
C LEU A 354 -12.88 -10.77 8.20
N LYS A 355 -13.73 -10.96 9.23
CA LYS A 355 -13.92 -12.23 9.96
C LYS A 355 -14.14 -13.41 9.01
N ASP A 356 -15.03 -13.20 8.04
CA ASP A 356 -15.44 -14.23 7.09
C ASP A 356 -14.52 -14.33 5.87
N SER A 357 -13.43 -13.54 5.80
CA SER A 357 -12.45 -13.70 4.74
C SER A 357 -11.70 -15.01 4.91
N LYS A 358 -11.30 -15.65 3.80
CA LYS A 358 -10.41 -16.83 3.82
C LYS A 358 -9.09 -16.59 4.59
N TYR A 359 -8.70 -15.32 4.76
CA TYR A 359 -7.49 -14.93 5.49
C TYR A 359 -7.67 -14.92 7.01
N CYS A 360 -8.91 -14.95 7.50
CA CYS A 360 -9.22 -15.10 8.92
C CYS A 360 -10.04 -16.36 9.22
N GLY A 361 -11.18 -16.55 8.54
CA GLY A 361 -12.13 -17.64 8.83
C GLY A 361 -11.56 -19.05 8.68
N GLU A 362 -10.51 -19.23 7.86
CA GLU A 362 -9.80 -20.51 7.70
C GLU A 362 -8.53 -20.62 8.57
N ARG A 363 -8.15 -19.56 9.30
CA ARG A 363 -6.95 -19.53 10.15
C ARG A 363 -7.34 -19.68 11.63
N PRO A 364 -7.03 -20.82 12.28
CA PRO A 364 -7.41 -21.06 13.68
C PRO A 364 -6.97 -19.95 14.64
N ASN A 365 -5.76 -19.41 14.45
CA ASN A 365 -5.24 -18.35 15.31
C ASN A 365 -6.01 -17.04 15.18
N CYS A 366 -6.47 -16.69 13.97
CA CYS A 366 -7.28 -15.49 13.74
C CYS A 366 -8.62 -15.60 14.46
N LYS A 367 -9.31 -16.72 14.21
CA LYS A 367 -10.60 -17.03 14.82
C LYS A 367 -10.51 -17.03 16.35
N ALA A 368 -9.51 -17.71 16.92
CA ALA A 368 -9.35 -17.79 18.37
C ALA A 368 -9.01 -16.45 19.03
N SER A 369 -8.24 -15.59 18.35
CA SER A 369 -7.95 -14.23 18.83
C SER A 369 -9.22 -13.39 18.92
N MET A 370 -10.06 -13.44 17.88
CA MET A 370 -11.34 -12.75 17.88
C MET A 370 -12.32 -13.31 18.93
N GLU A 371 -12.46 -14.64 19.02
CA GLU A 371 -13.34 -15.28 20.01
C GLU A 371 -12.93 -14.93 21.44
N GLN A 372 -11.62 -14.90 21.73
CA GLN A 372 -11.13 -14.43 23.03
C GLN A 372 -11.55 -12.98 23.31
N ALA A 373 -11.37 -12.07 22.36
CA ALA A 373 -11.70 -10.66 22.53
C ALA A 373 -13.21 -10.44 22.73
N GLU A 374 -14.04 -11.14 21.95
CA GLU A 374 -15.50 -11.17 22.07
C GLU A 374 -15.94 -11.66 23.45
N ASP A 375 -15.34 -12.75 23.94
CA ASP A 375 -15.63 -13.33 25.26
C ASP A 375 -15.19 -12.43 26.43
N LEU A 376 -14.04 -11.76 26.30
CA LEU A 376 -13.49 -10.90 27.36
C LEU A 376 -14.30 -9.61 27.53
N PHE A 377 -14.74 -9.00 26.43
CA PHE A 377 -15.37 -7.67 26.46
C PHE A 377 -16.86 -7.67 26.08
N SER A 378 -17.46 -8.85 25.85
CA SER A 378 -18.88 -9.02 25.53
C SER A 378 -19.33 -8.20 24.31
N ILE A 379 -18.52 -8.22 23.26
CA ILE A 379 -18.80 -7.57 21.97
C ILE A 379 -18.77 -8.58 20.83
N ASN A 380 -19.14 -8.17 19.62
CA ASN A 380 -18.97 -8.97 18.40
C ASN A 380 -18.05 -8.22 17.44
N LEU A 381 -16.94 -8.83 17.07
CA LEU A 381 -15.98 -8.29 16.12
C LEU A 381 -16.31 -8.81 14.71
N ASN A 382 -16.38 -7.91 13.74
CA ASN A 382 -16.50 -8.28 12.33
C ASN A 382 -15.14 -8.26 11.59
N TYR A 383 -14.08 -7.85 12.30
CA TYR A 383 -12.77 -7.56 11.73
C TYR A 383 -11.68 -8.07 12.68
N HIS A 384 -10.62 -8.63 12.11
CA HIS A 384 -9.41 -9.02 12.83
C HIS A 384 -8.29 -8.01 12.59
N HIS A 385 -7.55 -7.72 13.65
CA HIS A 385 -6.39 -6.84 13.68
C HIS A 385 -5.13 -7.59 14.12
N ASP A 386 -4.04 -7.40 13.38
CA ASP A 386 -2.74 -7.99 13.73
C ASP A 386 -2.03 -7.09 14.75
N LYS A 387 -1.60 -7.65 15.88
CA LYS A 387 -0.90 -6.91 16.94
C LYS A 387 0.39 -6.23 16.49
N TYR A 388 1.02 -6.72 15.42
CA TYR A 388 2.25 -6.14 14.88
C TYR A 388 1.99 -5.06 13.81
N GLU A 389 0.73 -4.78 13.49
CA GLU A 389 0.32 -3.79 12.48
C GLU A 389 -0.58 -2.69 13.05
N VAL A 390 -0.87 -2.73 14.35
CA VAL A 390 -1.61 -1.68 15.06
C VAL A 390 -0.64 -0.70 15.71
N LEU A 391 -0.92 0.59 15.52
CA LEU A 391 -0.31 1.64 16.32
C LEU A 391 -1.16 1.87 17.58
N TYR A 392 -0.56 1.73 18.74
CA TYR A 392 -1.25 1.83 20.02
C TYR A 392 -1.05 3.21 20.63
N LYS A 393 -2.15 3.89 20.98
CA LYS A 393 -2.07 5.11 21.77
C LYS A 393 -1.67 4.75 23.19
N THR A 394 -0.54 5.26 23.66
CA THR A 394 0.09 4.84 24.91
C THR A 394 -0.84 5.01 26.12
N SER A 395 -1.59 6.13 26.20
CA SER A 395 -2.57 6.34 27.29
C SER A 395 -3.64 5.25 27.32
N ASP A 396 -4.10 4.87 26.14
CA ASP A 396 -5.26 3.99 25.99
C ASP A 396 -4.84 2.54 26.15
N ALA A 397 -3.65 2.18 25.66
CA ALA A 397 -3.05 0.88 25.92
C ALA A 397 -2.84 0.65 27.43
N LYS A 398 -2.41 1.67 28.19
CA LYS A 398 -2.29 1.56 29.66
C LYS A 398 -3.64 1.27 30.31
N MET A 399 -4.69 2.00 29.93
CA MET A 399 -6.06 1.77 30.43
C MET A 399 -6.62 0.41 30.01
N PHE A 400 -6.37 0.00 28.77
CA PHE A 400 -6.70 -1.31 28.25
C PHE A 400 -6.06 -2.42 29.09
N CYS A 401 -4.77 -2.28 29.43
CA CYS A 401 -4.06 -3.31 30.18
C CYS A 401 -4.62 -3.50 31.59
N ASP A 402 -5.02 -2.42 32.27
CA ASP A 402 -5.72 -2.52 33.56
C ASP A 402 -7.09 -3.22 33.41
N ALA A 403 -7.81 -2.95 32.31
CA ALA A 403 -9.08 -3.60 32.01
C ALA A 403 -8.90 -5.07 31.62
N TRP A 404 -7.84 -5.40 30.90
CA TRP A 404 -7.49 -6.77 30.49
C TRP A 404 -7.11 -7.62 31.70
N ASP A 405 -6.31 -7.09 32.63
CA ASP A 405 -5.98 -7.76 33.90
C ASP A 405 -7.26 -8.10 34.69
N THR A 406 -8.23 -7.18 34.69
CA THR A 406 -9.54 -7.39 35.33
C THR A 406 -10.38 -8.45 34.60
N ALA A 407 -10.46 -8.37 33.26
CA ALA A 407 -11.25 -9.29 32.43
C ALA A 407 -10.68 -10.72 32.41
N THR A 408 -9.40 -10.87 32.72
CA THR A 408 -8.68 -12.13 32.76
C THR A 408 -8.44 -12.65 34.17
N GLU A 409 -9.03 -12.04 35.21
CA GLU A 409 -8.90 -12.54 36.58
C GLU A 409 -9.35 -14.01 36.69
N GLY A 410 -8.42 -14.89 37.11
CA GLY A 410 -8.65 -16.34 37.20
C GLY A 410 -8.55 -17.10 35.85
N LYS A 411 -8.38 -16.38 34.74
CA LYS A 411 -7.96 -16.91 33.44
C LYS A 411 -6.44 -16.84 33.32
N GLY A 412 -5.86 -17.59 32.40
CA GLY A 412 -4.42 -17.63 32.27
C GLY A 412 -3.94 -18.35 31.02
N TRP A 413 -2.73 -17.97 30.60
CA TRP A 413 -2.01 -18.65 29.53
C TRP A 413 -1.75 -20.12 29.88
N GLY A 414 -1.24 -20.38 31.08
CA GLY A 414 -0.83 -21.73 31.49
C GLY A 414 -1.95 -22.75 31.66
N ASN A 415 -3.22 -22.32 31.78
CA ASN A 415 -4.37 -23.22 31.97
C ASN A 415 -5.27 -23.32 30.73
N CYS A 416 -4.81 -22.84 29.56
CA CYS A 416 -5.54 -22.83 28.28
C CYS A 416 -6.90 -22.10 28.30
N SER A 417 -7.18 -21.25 29.31
CA SER A 417 -8.38 -20.40 29.31
C SER A 417 -8.21 -19.12 28.50
N LEU A 418 -6.96 -18.81 28.09
CA LEU A 418 -6.64 -17.78 27.12
C LEU A 418 -5.92 -18.40 25.91
N ALA A 419 -6.41 -18.04 24.73
CA ALA A 419 -5.89 -18.41 23.42
C ALA A 419 -4.63 -17.63 23.07
N PHE A 420 -4.60 -16.32 23.41
CA PHE A 420 -3.44 -15.42 23.31
C PHE A 420 -3.22 -14.62 24.61
N GLY A 421 -2.02 -14.04 24.81
CA GLY A 421 -1.89 -12.88 25.70
C GLY A 421 -2.68 -11.68 25.16
N PRO A 422 -2.51 -10.46 25.72
CA PRO A 422 -3.20 -9.28 25.18
C PRO A 422 -2.95 -9.10 23.67
N THR A 423 -4.01 -9.05 22.87
CA THR A 423 -3.95 -8.90 21.41
C THR A 423 -4.42 -7.53 20.92
N ALA A 424 -4.23 -7.23 19.64
CA ALA A 424 -4.89 -6.09 19.00
C ALA A 424 -6.42 -6.25 18.97
N ASP A 425 -6.94 -7.46 18.77
CA ASP A 425 -8.39 -7.72 18.82
C ASP A 425 -8.94 -7.40 20.21
N ASP A 426 -8.25 -7.80 21.29
CA ASP A 426 -8.62 -7.49 22.67
C ASP A 426 -8.66 -5.96 22.90
N TYR A 427 -7.65 -5.23 22.41
CA TYR A 427 -7.55 -3.77 22.54
C TYR A 427 -8.69 -3.04 21.81
N ILE A 428 -8.97 -3.43 20.56
CA ILE A 428 -10.05 -2.85 19.77
C ILE A 428 -11.41 -3.23 20.36
N ALA A 429 -11.57 -4.47 20.84
CA ALA A 429 -12.77 -4.92 21.52
C ALA A 429 -13.08 -4.11 22.78
N TRP A 430 -12.06 -3.90 23.61
CA TRP A 430 -12.17 -3.05 24.80
C TRP A 430 -12.59 -1.62 24.44
N LYS A 431 -11.97 -1.00 23.42
CA LYS A 431 -12.37 0.33 22.94
C LYS A 431 -13.84 0.36 22.54
N ILE A 432 -14.28 -0.58 21.70
CA ILE A 432 -15.67 -0.67 21.22
C ILE A 432 -16.66 -0.90 22.38
N SER A 433 -16.27 -1.67 23.39
CA SER A 433 -17.12 -1.97 24.56
C SER A 433 -17.43 -0.74 25.41
N SER A 434 -16.61 0.31 25.31
CA SER A 434 -16.74 1.53 26.09
C SER A 434 -17.51 2.60 25.29
N PRO A 435 -18.57 3.19 25.86
CA PRO A 435 -19.36 4.21 25.17
C PRO A 435 -18.61 5.52 24.91
N ASN A 436 -17.41 5.67 25.49
CA ASN A 436 -16.59 6.88 25.37
C ASN A 436 -15.63 6.83 24.17
N TYR A 437 -15.51 5.68 23.48
CA TYR A 437 -14.62 5.53 22.36
C TYR A 437 -15.39 5.21 21.08
N ASN A 438 -15.02 5.89 20.01
CA ASN A 438 -15.40 5.55 18.65
C ASN A 438 -14.11 5.36 17.85
N ILE A 439 -13.95 4.17 17.25
CA ILE A 439 -12.73 3.82 16.51
C ILE A 439 -12.45 4.84 15.39
N ALA A 440 -13.48 5.35 14.72
CA ALA A 440 -13.34 6.30 13.61
C ALA A 440 -12.87 7.71 14.04
N ASP A 441 -12.91 8.01 15.34
CA ASP A 441 -12.45 9.29 15.87
C ASP A 441 -10.91 9.30 16.02
N GLU A 442 -10.29 8.13 16.18
CA GLU A 442 -8.85 7.97 16.44
C GLU A 442 -8.11 7.26 15.31
N PHE A 443 -8.78 6.33 14.62
CA PHE A 443 -8.18 5.50 13.59
C PHE A 443 -8.91 5.68 12.26
N THR A 444 -8.20 5.34 11.19
CA THR A 444 -8.77 5.18 9.85
C THR A 444 -8.73 3.72 9.44
N PRO A 445 -9.85 2.98 9.60
CA PRO A 445 -9.90 1.56 9.29
C PRO A 445 -9.69 1.31 7.79
N LYS A 446 -8.83 0.36 7.44
CA LYS A 446 -8.61 -0.06 6.04
C LYS A 446 -8.60 -1.58 5.88
N ASP A 447 -9.42 -2.05 4.96
CA ASP A 447 -9.47 -3.46 4.57
C ASP A 447 -8.24 -3.85 3.74
N LYS A 448 -7.32 -4.62 4.35
CA LYS A 448 -6.10 -5.10 3.68
C LYS A 448 -6.40 -5.99 2.48
N THR A 449 -7.54 -6.69 2.47
CA THR A 449 -7.92 -7.57 1.35
C THR A 449 -8.33 -6.78 0.11
N ARG A 450 -8.81 -5.53 0.31
CA ARG A 450 -9.19 -4.61 -0.78
C ARG A 450 -8.04 -3.73 -1.22
N TYR A 451 -7.22 -3.24 -0.29
CA TYR A 451 -6.25 -2.18 -0.53
C TYR A 451 -4.79 -2.61 -0.42
N GLY A 452 -4.46 -3.90 -0.21
CA GLY A 452 -3.09 -4.31 0.07
C GLY A 452 -2.57 -3.74 1.40
N TRP A 453 -1.42 -4.18 1.87
CA TRP A 453 -0.82 -3.67 3.11
C TRP A 453 0.64 -4.07 3.25
N ARG A 454 1.48 -3.06 3.46
CA ARG A 454 2.88 -3.24 3.80
C ARG A 454 3.10 -3.01 5.30
N ALA A 455 3.19 -4.11 6.04
CA ALA A 455 3.57 -4.08 7.45
C ALA A 455 4.98 -3.49 7.64
N TRP A 456 5.19 -2.81 8.77
CA TRP A 456 6.51 -2.29 9.13
C TRP A 456 7.51 -3.34 9.57
N THR A 457 7.00 -4.51 9.90
CA THR A 457 7.78 -5.67 10.27
C THR A 457 7.43 -6.85 9.37
N SER A 458 8.37 -7.78 9.23
CA SER A 458 8.14 -9.06 8.56
C SER A 458 8.72 -10.16 9.41
N LEU A 459 8.02 -11.28 9.51
CA LEU A 459 8.58 -12.50 10.08
C LEU A 459 9.81 -12.92 9.27
N TRP A 460 10.94 -13.10 9.95
CA TRP A 460 12.14 -13.70 9.37
C TRP A 460 12.14 -15.21 9.55
N ASN A 461 11.77 -15.66 10.75
CA ASN A 461 11.54 -17.07 11.07
C ASN A 461 10.13 -17.26 11.61
N PRO A 462 9.51 -18.43 11.41
CA PRO A 462 8.28 -18.77 12.12
C PRO A 462 8.56 -18.69 13.62
N ALA A 463 7.73 -17.97 14.36
CA ALA A 463 7.75 -18.04 15.82
C ALA A 463 7.61 -19.51 16.26
N PRO A 464 8.18 -19.91 17.42
CA PRO A 464 7.97 -21.23 17.98
C PRO A 464 6.47 -21.56 18.03
N VAL A 465 6.09 -22.73 17.54
CA VAL A 465 4.71 -23.20 17.64
C VAL A 465 4.40 -23.39 19.11
N ASP A 466 3.28 -22.83 19.55
CA ASP A 466 2.74 -23.04 20.89
C ASP A 466 2.63 -24.55 21.16
N ASP A 467 3.45 -25.05 22.08
CA ASP A 467 3.58 -26.47 22.41
C ASP A 467 2.55 -26.92 23.45
N ARG A 468 1.68 -26.01 23.92
CA ARG A 468 0.60 -26.34 24.85
C ARG A 468 -0.37 -27.32 24.21
N ASN A 469 -0.69 -28.40 24.93
CA ASN A 469 -1.77 -29.32 24.58
C ASN A 469 -3.14 -28.72 24.94
N CYS A 470 -3.52 -27.65 24.24
CA CYS A 470 -4.82 -26.99 24.36
C CYS A 470 -5.82 -27.51 23.31
N ASP A 471 -5.77 -28.82 23.00
CA ASP A 471 -6.51 -29.52 21.91
C ASP A 471 -8.02 -29.23 21.84
N THR A 472 -8.63 -28.67 22.88
CA THR A 472 -10.06 -28.34 22.92
C THR A 472 -10.38 -26.88 22.61
N THR A 473 -9.42 -25.95 22.66
CA THR A 473 -9.69 -24.50 22.61
C THR A 473 -9.18 -23.81 21.34
N LEU A 474 -8.11 -24.28 20.71
CA LEU A 474 -7.48 -23.60 19.55
C LEU A 474 -7.67 -24.30 18.19
N TYR A 475 -7.80 -25.63 18.16
CA TYR A 475 -7.75 -26.40 16.91
C TYR A 475 -8.95 -27.35 16.69
N GLY A 476 -9.91 -27.38 17.62
CA GLY A 476 -10.97 -28.38 17.62
C GLY A 476 -10.46 -29.79 17.90
N VAL A 477 -11.38 -30.75 18.11
CA VAL A 477 -11.01 -32.15 18.34
C VAL A 477 -10.25 -32.65 17.12
N LYS A 478 -8.99 -33.02 17.31
CA LYS A 478 -8.16 -33.68 16.29
C LYS A 478 -8.93 -34.89 15.77
N GLU A 479 -9.28 -34.90 14.47
CA GLU A 479 -9.94 -36.07 13.89
C GLU A 479 -9.03 -37.31 14.05
N PRO A 480 -9.60 -38.48 14.35
CA PRO A 480 -8.87 -39.68 14.76
C PRO A 480 -7.96 -40.28 13.69
#